data_AF-A0AAD7Z423-F1
#
_entry.id   AF-A0AAD7Z423-F1
#
_cell.length_a   1.000
_cell.length_b   1.000
_cell.length_c   1.000
_cell.angle_alpha   90.00
_cell.angle_beta   90.00
_cell.angle_gamma   90.00
#
_symmetry.space_group_name_H-M   'P 1'
#
loop_
_entity.id
_entity.type
_entity.pdbx_description
1 polymer ?
#
loop_
_entity_poly.entity_id
_entity_poly.type
_entity_poly.pdbx_seq_one_letter_code
_entity_poly.pdbx_strand_id
1 'polypeptide(L)'
;MCCRFRYITQLFMLESMENFQHIKNNNPTVEKTHKQVSELIYSPLRFSQHKQVSELLKKLAHSSKSALEIFEKERKQIVQALGLKSGHWFKCPKGHIYLITECGGAMQTGRCNECGSQIGGTNHRLLSDNSFAPEMDGARYPAYSEAANLANFDQNEFLN
;
A
#
# COMPACT_ATOMS: atom_id res chain seq x y z
N MET A 1 11.71 -24.76 -23.56
CA MET A 1 11.55 -23.29 -23.45
C MET A 1 12.81 -22.72 -22.80
N CYS A 2 13.50 -21.77 -23.43
CA CYS A 2 14.77 -21.27 -22.89
C CYS A 2 14.52 -20.57 -21.54
N CYS A 3 15.22 -20.97 -20.49
CA CYS A 3 15.00 -20.47 -19.13
C CYS A 3 15.08 -18.93 -19.03
N ARG A 4 15.84 -18.30 -19.92
CA ARG A 4 15.95 -16.84 -20.02
C ARG A 4 14.66 -16.15 -20.49
N PHE A 5 13.98 -16.73 -21.48
CA PHE A 5 12.72 -16.20 -22.01
C PHE A 5 11.63 -16.13 -20.93
N ARG A 6 11.58 -17.14 -20.05
CA ARG A 6 10.66 -17.15 -18.90
C ARG A 6 10.84 -15.93 -17.98
N TYR A 7 12.07 -15.49 -17.74
CA TYR A 7 12.31 -14.32 -16.90
C TYR A 7 12.02 -13.01 -17.62
N ILE A 8 12.28 -12.94 -18.94
CA ILE A 8 11.85 -11.80 -19.77
C ILE A 8 10.33 -11.62 -19.64
N THR A 9 9.57 -12.70 -19.81
CA THR A 9 8.10 -12.63 -19.69
C THR A 9 7.65 -12.23 -18.29
N GLN A 10 8.34 -12.69 -17.24
CA GLN A 10 7.99 -12.30 -15.86
C GLN A 10 8.25 -10.81 -15.60
N LEU A 11 9.38 -10.28 -16.08
CA LEU A 11 9.69 -8.86 -15.97
C LEU A 11 8.66 -8.02 -16.74
N PHE A 12 8.33 -8.42 -17.97
CA PHE A 12 7.35 -7.71 -18.79
C PHE A 12 5.96 -7.67 -18.12
N MET A 13 5.52 -8.77 -17.51
CA MET A 13 4.25 -8.81 -16.79
C MET A 13 4.24 -7.84 -15.58
N LEU A 14 5.36 -7.70 -14.87
CA LEU A 14 5.51 -6.71 -13.80
C LEU A 14 5.49 -5.27 -14.34
N GLU A 15 6.19 -5.02 -15.44
CA GLU A 15 6.24 -3.70 -16.09
C GLU A 15 4.89 -3.26 -16.65
N SER A 16 4.03 -4.22 -16.98
CA SER A 16 2.67 -4.01 -17.50
C SER A 16 1.64 -3.78 -16.39
N MET A 17 2.01 -3.88 -15.11
CA MET A 17 1.11 -3.57 -14.00
C MET A 17 0.83 -2.07 -13.96
N GLU A 18 -0.38 -1.71 -13.53
CA GLU A 18 -0.76 -0.32 -13.32
C GLU A 18 0.20 0.34 -12.33
N ASN A 19 0.54 1.61 -12.58
CA ASN A 19 1.46 2.40 -11.76
C ASN A 19 2.92 1.89 -11.66
N PHE A 20 3.31 0.78 -12.32
CA PHE A 20 4.69 0.26 -12.21
C PHE A 20 5.76 1.28 -12.60
N GLN A 21 5.56 2.01 -13.71
CA GLN A 21 6.50 3.04 -14.14
C GLN A 21 6.58 4.18 -13.11
N HIS A 22 5.45 4.57 -12.52
CA HIS A 22 5.41 5.57 -11.46
C HIS A 22 6.17 5.09 -10.21
N ILE A 23 5.93 3.84 -9.78
CA ILE A 23 6.61 3.23 -8.64
C ILE A 23 8.13 3.15 -8.90
N LYS A 24 8.53 2.71 -10.09
CA LYS A 24 9.93 2.64 -10.50
C LYS A 24 10.61 4.01 -10.43
N ASN A 25 9.97 5.06 -10.96
CA ASN A 25 10.55 6.40 -11.00
C ASN A 25 10.66 7.07 -9.63
N ASN A 26 9.81 6.69 -8.67
CA ASN A 26 9.76 7.33 -7.35
C ASN A 26 10.37 6.48 -6.22
N ASN A 27 10.68 5.20 -6.47
CA ASN A 27 11.34 4.32 -5.51
C ASN A 27 12.73 3.90 -6.02
N PRO A 28 13.82 4.50 -5.50
CA PRO A 28 15.19 4.20 -5.93
C PRO A 28 15.58 2.73 -5.77
N THR A 29 14.96 2.02 -4.81
CA THR A 29 15.20 0.59 -4.61
C THR A 29 14.58 -0.24 -5.73
N VAL A 30 13.36 0.12 -6.16
CA VAL A 30 12.68 -0.53 -7.30
C VAL A 30 13.43 -0.24 -8.59
N GLU A 31 13.81 1.01 -8.84
CA GLU A 31 14.60 1.40 -10.01
C GLU A 31 15.91 0.60 -10.10
N LYS A 32 16.68 0.57 -9.00
CA LYS A 32 17.96 -0.14 -8.95
C LYS A 32 17.78 -1.65 -9.16
N THR A 33 16.78 -2.24 -8.52
CA THR A 33 16.51 -3.69 -8.64
C THR A 33 16.04 -4.03 -10.06
N HIS A 34 15.18 -3.21 -10.65
CA HIS A 34 14.71 -3.34 -12.04
C HIS A 34 15.87 -3.28 -13.03
N LYS A 35 16.78 -2.31 -12.86
CA LYS A 35 17.99 -2.18 -13.69
C LYS A 35 18.88 -3.40 -13.59
N GLN A 36 19.16 -3.89 -12.38
CA GLN A 36 19.96 -5.10 -12.16
C GLN A 36 19.34 -6.32 -12.84
N VAL A 37 18.03 -6.50 -12.72
CA VAL A 37 17.31 -7.60 -13.39
C VAL A 37 17.42 -7.48 -14.91
N SER A 38 17.23 -6.28 -15.45
CA SER A 38 17.30 -6.00 -16.89
C SER A 38 18.70 -6.28 -17.45
N GLU A 39 19.76 -5.86 -16.76
CA GLU A 39 21.15 -6.13 -17.16
C GLU A 39 21.43 -7.63 -17.24
N LEU A 40 20.96 -8.41 -16.26
CA LEU A 40 21.16 -9.87 -16.24
C LEU A 40 20.37 -10.61 -17.31
N ILE A 41 19.11 -10.21 -17.53
CA ILE A 41 18.19 -10.89 -18.44
C ILE A 41 18.43 -10.49 -19.91
N TYR A 42 18.93 -9.29 -20.18
CA TYR A 42 19.19 -8.79 -21.55
C TYR A 42 20.69 -8.84 -21.96
N SER A 43 21.61 -9.19 -21.06
CA SER A 43 23.05 -9.37 -21.38
C SER A 43 23.30 -10.40 -22.50
N PRO A 44 24.10 -10.11 -23.54
CA PRO A 44 24.32 -11.04 -24.65
C PRO A 44 25.06 -12.34 -24.26
N LEU A 45 25.53 -12.47 -23.02
CA LEU A 45 26.27 -13.63 -22.51
C LEU A 45 25.36 -14.84 -22.23
N ARG A 46 26.01 -16.02 -22.13
CA ARG A 46 25.33 -17.26 -21.73
C ARG A 46 24.68 -17.08 -20.36
N PHE A 47 23.37 -17.32 -20.31
CA PHE A 47 22.60 -17.16 -19.09
C PHE A 47 22.77 -18.37 -18.17
N SER A 48 23.35 -18.16 -16.99
CA SER A 48 23.56 -19.18 -15.95
C SER A 48 23.00 -18.78 -14.58
N GLN A 49 22.62 -17.51 -14.41
CA GLN A 49 22.36 -16.87 -13.12
C GLN A 49 20.89 -17.02 -12.67
N HIS A 50 20.33 -18.22 -12.79
CA HIS A 50 18.91 -18.51 -12.51
C HIS A 50 18.46 -18.11 -11.10
N LYS A 51 19.26 -18.50 -10.09
CA LYS A 51 18.93 -18.27 -8.68
C LYS A 51 18.88 -16.77 -8.36
N GLN A 52 19.90 -16.04 -8.79
CA GLN A 52 20.01 -14.59 -8.58
C GLN A 52 18.87 -13.83 -9.27
N VAL A 53 18.57 -14.14 -10.54
CA VAL A 53 17.47 -13.48 -11.27
C VAL A 53 16.12 -13.79 -10.62
N SER A 54 15.89 -15.03 -10.16
CA SER A 54 14.66 -15.39 -9.46
C SER A 54 14.51 -14.65 -8.13
N GLU A 55 15.59 -14.45 -7.38
CA GLU A 55 15.56 -13.72 -6.10
C GLU A 55 15.31 -12.22 -6.33
N LEU A 56 15.97 -11.63 -7.32
CA LEU A 56 15.78 -10.22 -7.67
C LEU A 56 14.38 -9.94 -8.22
N LEU A 57 13.81 -10.83 -9.04
CA LEU A 57 12.43 -10.67 -9.52
C LEU A 57 11.41 -10.78 -8.39
N LYS A 58 11.62 -11.68 -7.42
CA LYS A 58 10.77 -11.76 -6.22
C LYS A 58 10.88 -10.49 -5.38
N LYS A 59 12.10 -9.98 -5.21
CA LYS A 59 12.36 -8.72 -4.51
C LYS A 59 11.68 -7.55 -5.21
N LEU A 60 11.83 -7.46 -6.53
CA LEU A 60 11.19 -6.44 -7.35
C LEU A 60 9.67 -6.49 -7.21
N ALA A 61 9.06 -7.67 -7.37
CA ALA A 61 7.61 -7.87 -7.24
C ALA A 61 7.09 -7.54 -5.83
N HIS A 62 7.89 -7.75 -4.80
CA HIS A 62 7.51 -7.40 -3.43
C HIS A 62 7.65 -5.90 -3.17
N SER A 63 8.75 -5.30 -3.61
CA SER A 63 9.01 -3.86 -3.47
C SER A 63 8.13 -3.00 -4.39
N SER A 64 7.61 -3.56 -5.48
CA SER A 64 6.64 -2.91 -6.36
C SER A 64 5.20 -3.07 -5.90
N LYS A 65 4.92 -3.97 -4.93
CA LYS A 65 3.62 -4.03 -4.27
C LYS A 65 3.60 -2.98 -3.16
N SER A 66 3.18 -1.76 -3.45
CA SER A 66 2.64 -0.93 -2.37
C SER A 66 1.32 -1.58 -1.92
N ALA A 67 1.07 -1.63 -0.61
CA ALA A 67 -0.16 -2.21 -0.06
C ALA A 67 -1.43 -1.46 -0.50
N LEU A 68 -1.28 -0.34 -1.22
CA LEU A 68 -2.32 0.64 -1.50
C LEU A 68 -2.34 1.14 -2.94
N GLU A 69 -1.43 0.70 -3.82
CA GLU A 69 -1.23 1.33 -5.15
C GLU A 69 -0.96 2.86 -5.14
N ILE A 70 -0.80 3.46 -3.96
CA ILE A 70 -0.55 4.90 -3.73
C ILE A 70 0.89 5.11 -3.26
N PHE A 71 1.60 6.11 -3.80
CA PHE A 71 2.95 6.46 -3.34
C PHE A 71 2.91 7.22 -2.01
N GLU A 72 3.95 7.12 -1.19
CA GLU A 72 4.00 7.72 0.16
C GLU A 72 3.73 9.24 0.15
N LYS A 73 4.20 9.94 -0.89
CA LYS A 73 3.91 11.37 -1.09
C LYS A 73 2.42 11.62 -1.33
N GLU A 74 1.80 10.83 -2.20
CA GLU A 74 0.38 10.96 -2.53
C GLU A 74 -0.48 10.63 -1.31
N ARG A 75 -0.12 9.57 -0.57
CA ARG A 75 -0.75 9.22 0.70
C ARG A 75 -0.74 10.40 1.66
N LYS A 76 0.43 11.01 1.87
CA LYS A 76 0.57 12.21 2.73
C LYS A 76 -0.26 13.38 2.23
N GLN A 77 -0.29 13.63 0.91
CA GLN A 77 -1.10 14.71 0.33
C GLN A 77 -2.60 14.46 0.52
N ILE A 78 -3.07 13.24 0.36
CA ILE A 78 -4.47 12.85 0.58
C ILE A 78 -4.86 13.08 2.05
N VAL A 79 -4.04 12.59 2.98
CA VAL A 79 -4.26 12.76 4.42
C VAL A 79 -4.30 14.24 4.80
N GLN A 80 -3.33 15.01 4.30
CA GLN A 80 -3.26 16.45 4.53
C GLN A 80 -4.47 17.19 3.95
N ALA A 81 -4.92 16.81 2.74
CA ALA A 81 -6.05 17.45 2.08
C ALA A 81 -7.39 17.22 2.79
N LEU A 82 -7.57 16.07 3.44
CA LEU A 82 -8.78 15.79 4.22
C LEU A 82 -8.81 16.53 5.57
N GLY A 83 -7.64 16.87 6.13
CA GLY A 83 -7.54 17.70 7.33
C GLY A 83 -8.17 17.10 8.59
N LEU A 84 -8.38 15.78 8.61
CA LEU A 84 -8.91 15.06 9.76
C LEU A 84 -7.80 14.71 10.75
N LYS A 85 -8.19 14.47 12.00
CA LYS A 85 -7.28 13.87 12.98
C LYS A 85 -6.88 12.46 12.52
N SER A 86 -5.80 11.93 13.09
CA SER A 86 -5.39 10.55 12.80
C SER A 86 -6.38 9.56 13.46
N GLY A 87 -6.63 8.42 12.80
CA GLY A 87 -7.54 7.38 13.28
C GLY A 87 -8.84 7.23 12.51
N HIS A 88 -8.96 7.76 11.29
CA HIS A 88 -10.21 7.78 10.51
C HIS A 88 -10.25 6.81 9.33
N TRP A 89 -9.18 6.03 9.11
CA TRP A 89 -9.02 5.16 7.94
C TRP A 89 -9.31 3.69 8.25
N PHE A 90 -10.03 3.03 7.35
CA PHE A 90 -10.49 1.65 7.50
C PHE A 90 -10.37 0.88 6.18
N LYS A 91 -10.48 -0.45 6.27
CA LYS A 91 -10.44 -1.39 5.15
C LYS A 91 -11.67 -2.27 5.14
N CYS A 92 -12.23 -2.47 3.96
CA CYS A 92 -13.25 -3.49 3.74
C CYS A 92 -12.63 -4.91 3.80
N PRO A 93 -13.42 -5.99 3.75
CA PRO A 93 -12.91 -7.37 3.80
C PRO A 93 -11.94 -7.73 2.66
N LYS A 94 -12.01 -6.99 1.53
CA LYS A 94 -11.10 -7.14 0.40
C LYS A 94 -9.88 -6.21 0.45
N GLY A 95 -9.76 -5.38 1.48
CA GLY A 95 -8.60 -4.50 1.69
C GLY A 95 -8.72 -3.08 1.11
N HIS A 96 -9.84 -2.73 0.47
CA HIS A 96 -10.05 -1.38 -0.06
C HIS A 96 -10.22 -0.35 1.07
N ILE A 97 -9.52 0.77 0.94
CA ILE A 97 -9.49 1.83 1.94
C ILE A 97 -10.75 2.69 1.85
N TYR A 98 -11.34 2.99 3.00
CA TYR A 98 -12.42 3.96 3.13
C TYR A 98 -12.26 4.78 4.41
N LEU A 99 -13.03 5.87 4.48
CA LEU A 99 -13.05 6.77 5.61
C LEU A 99 -14.31 6.62 6.45
N ILE A 100 -14.14 6.81 7.76
CA ILE A 100 -15.24 7.23 8.64
C ILE A 100 -14.85 8.61 9.17
N THR A 101 -15.61 9.65 8.80
CA THR A 101 -15.35 11.06 9.14
C THR A 101 -15.80 11.34 10.58
N GLU A 102 -16.77 12.22 10.82
CA GLU A 102 -17.39 12.58 12.11
C GLU A 102 -16.53 12.26 13.36
N CYS A 103 -16.95 11.31 14.19
CA CYS A 103 -16.19 10.88 15.36
C CYS A 103 -15.08 9.86 15.03
N GLY A 104 -14.97 9.34 13.82
CA GLY A 104 -14.01 8.28 13.49
C GLY A 104 -14.41 6.90 14.02
N GLY A 105 -15.66 6.73 14.44
CA GLY A 105 -16.24 5.46 14.87
C GLY A 105 -17.41 5.04 14.00
N ALA A 106 -17.52 3.74 13.73
CA ALA A 106 -18.53 3.21 12.82
C ALA A 106 -19.96 3.34 13.40
N MET A 107 -20.77 4.20 12.80
CA MET A 107 -22.17 4.45 13.22
C MET A 107 -23.20 4.06 12.17
N GLN A 108 -22.76 3.88 10.92
CA GLN A 108 -23.61 3.48 9.81
C GLN A 108 -22.89 2.41 8.99
N THR A 109 -23.68 1.56 8.33
CA THR A 109 -23.17 0.62 7.34
C THR A 109 -23.38 1.14 5.93
N GLY A 110 -22.41 0.89 5.05
CA GLY A 110 -22.48 1.22 3.63
C GLY A 110 -21.98 0.07 2.75
N ARG A 111 -21.67 0.39 1.49
CA ARG A 111 -21.02 -0.54 0.54
C ARG A 111 -19.72 0.05 0.05
N CYS A 112 -18.69 -0.78 -0.03
CA CYS A 112 -17.43 -0.44 -0.69
C CYS A 112 -17.70 -0.11 -2.17
N ASN A 113 -17.25 1.06 -2.61
CA ASN A 113 -17.38 1.55 -3.98
C ASN A 113 -16.60 0.71 -5.00
N GLU A 114 -15.55 0.02 -4.57
CA GLU A 114 -14.71 -0.81 -5.45
C GLU A 114 -15.23 -2.24 -5.60
N CYS A 115 -15.69 -2.86 -4.51
CA CYS A 115 -16.00 -4.30 -4.51
C CYS A 115 -17.39 -4.69 -4.00
N GLY A 116 -18.19 -3.72 -3.57
CA GLY A 116 -19.56 -3.93 -3.10
C GLY A 116 -19.71 -4.61 -1.74
N SER A 117 -18.61 -4.98 -1.07
CA SER A 117 -18.65 -5.58 0.27
C SER A 117 -19.21 -4.59 1.30
N GLN A 118 -19.81 -5.09 2.38
CA GLN A 118 -20.35 -4.24 3.43
C GLN A 118 -19.22 -3.56 4.21
N ILE A 119 -19.38 -2.26 4.48
CA ILE A 119 -18.42 -1.43 5.20
C ILE A 119 -19.09 -0.69 6.35
N GLY A 120 -18.30 -0.18 7.30
CA GLY A 120 -18.78 0.59 8.44
C GLY A 120 -19.17 -0.30 9.62
N GLY A 121 -20.31 -0.01 10.25
CA GLY A 121 -20.74 -0.65 11.50
C GLY A 121 -21.75 0.19 12.28
N THR A 122 -21.94 -0.09 13.56
CA THR A 122 -22.93 0.58 14.41
C THR A 122 -22.43 0.72 15.84
N ASN A 123 -22.88 1.74 16.58
CA ASN A 123 -22.50 1.97 17.99
C ASN A 123 -20.98 2.08 18.18
N HIS A 124 -20.30 2.78 17.26
CA HIS A 124 -18.85 2.90 17.15
C HIS A 124 -18.11 1.57 16.95
N ARG A 125 -18.84 0.48 16.71
CA ARG A 125 -18.27 -0.85 16.50
C ARG A 125 -18.25 -1.16 15.02
N LEU A 126 -17.03 -1.33 14.49
CA LEU A 126 -16.79 -1.77 13.14
C LEU A 126 -17.36 -3.18 12.91
N LEU A 127 -17.83 -3.45 11.69
CA LEU A 127 -18.16 -4.81 11.27
C LEU A 127 -16.94 -5.73 11.46
N SER A 128 -17.18 -6.98 11.84
CA SER A 128 -16.11 -7.92 12.25
C SER A 128 -15.15 -8.32 11.12
N ASP A 129 -15.58 -8.20 9.88
CA ASP A 129 -14.81 -8.50 8.67
C ASP A 129 -14.13 -7.25 8.08
N ASN A 130 -14.36 -6.08 8.67
CA ASN A 130 -13.69 -4.84 8.35
C ASN A 130 -12.50 -4.64 9.29
N SER A 131 -11.52 -3.83 8.88
CA SER A 131 -10.31 -3.61 9.69
C SER A 131 -9.89 -2.14 9.70
N PHE A 132 -9.10 -1.75 10.70
CA PHE A 132 -8.49 -0.43 10.78
C PHE A 132 -7.29 -0.33 9.83
N ALA A 133 -7.04 0.87 9.27
CA ALA A 133 -6.01 1.11 8.26
C ALA A 133 -4.94 2.12 8.74
N PRO A 134 -4.12 1.75 9.75
CA PRO A 134 -3.09 2.63 10.31
C PRO A 134 -2.02 3.03 9.29
N GLU A 135 -1.86 2.27 8.20
CA GLU A 135 -0.94 2.62 7.12
C GLU A 135 -1.24 3.97 6.47
N MET A 136 -2.47 4.48 6.58
CA MET A 136 -2.89 5.73 5.97
C MET A 136 -2.47 6.98 6.74
N ASP A 137 -2.27 6.93 8.06
CA ASP A 137 -1.95 8.13 8.85
C ASP A 137 -1.06 7.85 10.08
N GLY A 138 -0.69 6.60 10.33
CA GLY A 138 0.13 6.19 11.45
C GLY A 138 -0.59 6.08 12.79
N ALA A 139 -1.92 6.27 12.83
CA ALA A 139 -2.67 6.13 14.08
C ALA A 139 -2.60 4.70 14.62
N ARG A 140 -2.64 4.56 15.94
CA ARG A 140 -2.65 3.26 16.62
C ARG A 140 -4.08 2.77 16.86
N TYR A 141 -5.02 3.69 16.98
CA TYR A 141 -6.42 3.42 17.32
C TYR A 141 -7.38 4.24 16.46
N PRO A 142 -8.63 3.80 16.29
CA PRO A 142 -9.69 4.63 15.71
C PRO A 142 -10.01 5.87 16.55
N ALA A 143 -10.36 7.00 15.94
CA ALA A 143 -10.46 8.32 16.60
C ALA A 143 -11.69 8.52 17.52
N TYR A 144 -12.58 7.53 17.67
CA TYR A 144 -13.91 7.71 18.30
C TYR A 144 -13.95 7.97 19.80
N SER A 145 -12.85 7.77 20.51
CA SER A 145 -12.80 8.05 21.95
C SER A 145 -11.70 9.07 22.27
N GLU A 146 -11.93 9.90 23.28
CA GLU A 146 -10.93 10.86 23.75
C GLU A 146 -9.63 10.16 24.19
N ALA A 147 -9.75 9.00 24.84
CA ALA A 147 -8.60 8.15 25.18
C ALA A 147 -7.83 7.68 23.93
N ALA A 148 -8.53 7.28 22.86
CA ALA A 148 -7.88 6.90 21.61
C ALA A 148 -7.22 8.10 20.91
N ASN A 149 -7.88 9.27 20.91
CA ASN A 149 -7.31 10.51 20.39
C ASN A 149 -6.02 10.89 21.13
N LEU A 150 -6.02 10.82 22.46
CA LEU A 150 -4.83 11.05 23.30
C LEU A 150 -3.74 10.01 23.01
N ALA A 151 -4.11 8.74 22.84
CA ALA A 151 -3.15 7.66 22.56
C ALA A 151 -2.55 7.68 21.14
N ASN A 152 -3.23 8.34 20.20
CA ASN A 152 -2.75 8.57 18.84
C ASN A 152 -1.85 9.81 18.71
N PHE A 153 -1.83 10.67 19.74
CA PHE A 153 -1.08 11.91 19.72
C PHE A 153 0.41 11.66 19.95
N ASP A 154 1.27 12.06 19.01
CA ASP A 154 2.72 12.05 19.21
C ASP A 154 3.15 13.39 19.83
N GLN A 155 3.65 13.35 21.07
CA GLN A 155 4.08 14.54 21.81
C GLN A 155 5.25 15.29 21.13
N ASN A 156 5.88 14.70 20.11
CA ASN A 156 6.97 15.31 19.35
C ASN A 156 6.52 16.30 18.27
N GLU A 157 5.22 16.44 17.98
CA GLU A 157 4.72 17.41 16.98
C GLU A 157 4.76 18.89 17.44
N PHE A 158 5.01 19.16 18.73
CA PHE A 158 5.03 20.52 19.31
C PHE A 158 6.44 21.10 19.52
N LEU A 159 7.49 20.34 19.19
CA LEU A 159 8.88 20.72 19.45
C LEU A 159 9.69 21.01 18.17
N ASN A 160 9.05 21.16 17.02
CA ASN A 160 9.67 21.60 15.76
C ASN A 160 8.99 22.85 15.21
#